data_AF-A0A821G380-F1
#
_entry.id   AF-A0A821G380-F1
#
_cell.length_a   1.000
_cell.length_b   1.000
_cell.length_c   1.000
_cell.angle_alpha   90.00
_cell.angle_beta   90.00
_cell.angle_gamma   90.00
#
_symmetry.space_group_name_H-M   'P 1'
#
loop_
_entity.id
_entity.type
_entity.pdbx_description
1 polymer ?
#
loop_
_entity_poly.entity_id
_entity_poly.type
_entity_poly.pdbx_seq_one_letter_code
_entity_poly.pdbx_strand_id
1 'polypeptide(L)'
;GIEFEFEHNGHHVTVRDLIQELYNRACKQRVWWCVRHCAGMLGMQNQSIAQRLIAILAQQKQLTIGLPPAPREHVLTSPITVEQLYNTIVAATGNDPTMVMLTQEILVFLHTFISTEPQLFAGMIRIRVGLIIQVMLGELKRTLQSSDEDTADHLLNLSPYEIKCLLHIILSGKEFGITEHSTKPAAEFADLSKQERDMRIIRNEIKEASTKKLSVHLNWGDHPSEDDDDDVGKHGQWIRRRRLDGALNRVPVRFYGQVWQTLEKCKGIKIADYILYNSLTQEMTQEEIKFALRVEEALNRVPFTEYRQLIVEACVILTSIALGDTRFHWDEIISIEDIVSTANGIFLHDQSASGGDATKCCASGNPCGSAAGICLHFYDSAPSGRFGTINYFLQSSLVIFFCLLKDTKN
;
A
#
# COMPACT_ATOMS: atom_id res chain seq x y z
N GLY A 1 27.39 10.79 26.30
CA GLY A 1 26.19 11.39 25.69
C GLY A 1 26.60 12.50 24.75
N ILE A 2 25.67 13.09 24.00
CA ILE A 2 25.99 14.17 23.04
C ILE A 2 26.54 15.45 23.73
N GLU A 3 26.25 15.63 25.02
CA GLU A 3 26.79 16.73 25.85
C GLU A 3 28.19 16.42 26.44
N PHE A 4 28.85 15.34 26.00
CA PHE A 4 30.21 15.05 26.48
C PHE A 4 31.19 16.06 25.90
N GLU A 5 31.93 16.73 26.77
CA GLU A 5 32.94 17.73 26.43
C GLU A 5 34.35 17.12 26.41
N PHE A 6 35.17 17.54 25.46
CA PHE A 6 36.58 17.18 25.39
C PHE A 6 37.39 18.34 24.78
N GLU A 7 38.69 18.32 25.01
CA GLU A 7 39.60 19.35 24.51
C GLU A 7 40.19 18.93 23.16
N HIS A 8 40.05 19.79 22.15
CA HIS A 8 40.66 19.59 20.84
C HIS A 8 41.32 20.88 20.37
N ASN A 9 42.64 20.83 20.14
CA ASN A 9 43.45 22.00 19.73
C ASN A 9 43.30 23.23 20.65
N GLY A 10 43.14 23.03 21.97
CA GLY A 10 42.99 24.12 22.94
C GLY A 10 41.59 24.74 22.99
N HIS A 11 40.59 24.14 22.33
CA HIS A 11 39.19 24.53 22.42
C HIS A 11 38.37 23.42 23.10
N HIS A 12 37.43 23.83 23.96
CA HIS A 12 36.40 22.93 24.49
C HIS A 12 35.37 22.66 23.40
N VAL A 13 35.20 21.39 23.04
CA VAL A 13 34.29 20.93 21.98
C VAL A 13 33.40 19.84 22.55
N THR A 14 32.11 19.86 22.22
CA THR A 14 31.16 18.81 22.59
C THR A 14 30.97 17.79 21.48
N VAL A 15 30.51 16.59 21.81
CA VAL A 15 30.07 15.61 20.80
C VAL A 15 28.93 16.19 19.94
N ARG A 16 28.05 17.01 20.52
CA ARG A 16 27.01 17.76 19.80
C ARG A 16 27.61 18.68 18.72
N ASP A 17 28.68 19.40 19.02
CA ASP A 17 29.36 20.27 18.04
C ASP A 17 29.94 19.47 16.87
N LEU A 18 30.55 18.32 17.17
CA LEU A 18 31.03 17.41 16.12
C LEU A 18 29.91 16.87 15.24
N ILE A 19 28.78 16.47 15.82
CA ILE A 19 27.61 15.99 15.07
C ILE A 19 27.03 17.13 14.23
N GLN A 20 27.00 18.36 14.76
CA GLN A 20 26.52 19.53 14.03
C GLN A 20 27.43 19.86 12.83
N GLU A 21 28.74 19.76 12.99
CA GLU A 21 29.70 19.92 11.89
C GLU A 21 29.56 18.79 10.86
N LEU A 22 29.41 17.54 11.31
CA LEU A 22 29.15 16.40 10.44
C LEU A 22 27.85 16.57 9.64
N TYR A 23 26.77 17.00 10.28
CA TYR A 23 25.50 17.34 9.64
C TYR A 23 25.70 18.39 8.54
N ASN A 24 26.42 19.48 8.83
CA ASN A 24 26.69 20.54 7.86
C ASN A 24 27.51 20.04 6.66
N ARG A 25 28.51 19.19 6.89
CA ARG A 25 29.31 18.57 5.81
C ARG A 25 28.48 17.58 4.99
N ALA A 26 27.68 16.74 5.65
CA ALA A 26 26.80 15.78 4.99
C ALA A 26 25.76 16.48 4.11
N CYS A 27 25.21 17.61 4.56
CA CYS A 27 24.32 18.45 3.76
C CYS A 27 25.02 18.97 2.49
N LYS A 28 26.25 19.49 2.61
CA LYS A 28 27.03 19.99 1.46
C LYS A 28 27.37 18.88 0.46
N GLN A 29 27.67 17.69 0.96
CA GLN A 29 28.02 16.52 0.15
C GLN A 29 26.81 15.69 -0.31
N ARG A 30 25.59 16.05 0.13
CA ARG A 30 24.34 15.34 -0.17
C ARG A 30 24.35 13.87 0.26
N VAL A 31 24.98 13.57 1.40
CA VAL A 31 24.98 12.21 1.98
C VAL A 31 23.75 12.06 2.88
N TRP A 32 22.61 11.72 2.28
CA TRP A 32 21.30 11.86 2.92
C TRP A 32 21.07 10.98 4.14
N TRP A 33 21.56 9.73 4.15
CA TRP A 33 21.52 8.89 5.35
C TRP A 33 22.19 9.58 6.54
N CYS A 34 23.36 10.19 6.30
CA CYS A 34 24.13 10.85 7.35
C CYS A 34 23.44 12.14 7.82
N VAL A 35 22.83 12.89 6.90
CA VAL A 35 21.99 14.06 7.23
C VAL A 35 20.85 13.65 8.17
N ARG A 36 20.11 12.60 7.84
CA ARG A 36 19.00 12.08 8.66
C ARG A 36 19.49 11.59 10.02
N HIS A 37 20.57 10.81 10.03
CA HIS A 37 21.11 10.26 11.27
C HIS A 37 21.58 11.37 12.22
N CYS A 38 22.35 12.34 11.73
CA CYS A 38 22.82 13.46 12.55
C CYS A 38 21.67 14.34 13.02
N ALA A 39 20.69 14.65 12.17
CA ALA A 39 19.52 15.42 12.55
C ALA A 39 18.69 14.73 13.65
N GLY A 40 18.52 13.41 13.55
CA GLY A 40 17.86 12.61 14.57
C GLY A 40 18.63 12.59 15.89
N MET A 41 19.96 12.43 15.86
CA MET A 41 20.81 12.48 17.05
C MET A 41 20.80 13.86 17.73
N LEU A 42 20.68 14.93 16.96
CA LEU A 42 20.55 16.30 17.47
C LEU A 42 19.16 16.60 18.03
N GLY A 43 18.20 15.68 17.85
CA GLY A 43 16.81 15.85 18.27
C GLY A 43 16.07 16.91 17.46
N MET A 44 16.42 17.08 16.18
CA MET A 44 15.79 18.09 15.33
C MET A 44 14.30 17.76 15.12
N GLN A 45 13.45 18.75 15.42
CA GLN A 45 12.00 18.64 15.28
C GLN A 45 11.51 19.61 14.23
N ASN A 46 10.67 19.13 13.31
CA ASN A 46 10.00 20.02 12.37
C ASN A 46 8.76 20.64 13.03
N GLN A 47 8.88 21.95 13.31
CA GLN A 47 7.87 22.75 14.02
C GLN A 47 6.50 22.78 13.30
N SER A 48 6.45 22.50 12.00
CA SER A 48 5.21 22.51 11.23
C SER A 48 4.43 21.20 11.28
N ILE A 49 5.00 20.09 11.79
CA ILE A 49 4.35 18.77 11.67
C ILE A 49 3.04 18.69 12.45
N ALA A 50 2.95 19.32 13.63
CA ALA A 50 1.68 19.33 14.38
C ALA A 50 0.56 20.04 13.60
N GLN A 51 0.85 21.14 12.91
CA GLN A 51 -0.12 21.82 12.05
C GLN A 51 -0.52 20.95 10.85
N ARG A 52 0.44 20.22 10.29
CA ARG A 52 0.19 19.28 9.18
C ARG A 52 -0.71 18.13 9.62
N LEU A 53 -0.51 17.58 10.81
CA LEU A 53 -1.39 16.57 11.40
C LEU A 53 -2.83 17.08 11.50
N ILE A 54 -3.03 18.32 11.99
CA ILE A 54 -4.36 18.92 12.07
C ILE A 54 -5.05 18.96 10.70
N ALA A 55 -4.32 19.36 9.65
CA ALA A 55 -4.87 19.39 8.30
C ALA A 55 -5.23 17.98 7.76
N ILE A 56 -4.46 16.94 8.10
CA ILE A 56 -4.80 15.54 7.77
C ILE A 56 -6.09 15.11 8.48
N LEU A 57 -6.19 15.37 9.79
CA LEU A 57 -7.37 15.03 10.59
C LEU A 57 -8.62 15.79 10.11
N ALA A 58 -8.46 17.05 9.70
CA ALA A 58 -9.54 17.89 9.16
C ALA A 58 -10.14 17.33 7.85
N GLN A 59 -9.38 16.52 7.10
CA GLN A 59 -9.89 15.79 5.93
C GLN A 59 -10.56 14.45 6.28
N GLN A 60 -10.98 14.27 7.54
CA GLN A 60 -11.62 13.04 8.04
C GLN A 60 -10.75 11.79 7.86
N LYS A 61 -9.43 11.96 7.87
CA LYS A 61 -8.46 10.86 7.85
C LYS A 61 -7.91 10.61 9.25
N GLN A 62 -7.62 9.36 9.57
CA GLN A 62 -6.78 9.01 10.71
C GLN A 62 -5.35 8.82 10.25
N LEU A 63 -4.39 9.12 11.10
CA LEU A 63 -2.97 8.87 10.85
C LEU A 63 -2.45 7.87 11.87
N THR A 64 -1.62 6.91 11.44
CA THR A 64 -0.90 6.04 12.37
C THR A 64 0.60 6.08 12.14
N ILE A 65 1.34 5.95 13.24
CA ILE A 65 2.80 5.93 13.27
C ILE A 65 3.26 4.62 13.89
N GLY A 66 4.27 3.99 13.29
CA GLY A 66 4.73 2.66 13.67
C GLY A 66 4.07 1.53 12.88
N LEU A 67 4.50 0.30 13.15
CA LEU A 67 4.01 -0.90 12.47
C LEU A 67 2.93 -1.60 13.29
N PRO A 68 1.84 -2.08 12.67
CA PRO A 68 0.86 -2.93 13.36
C PRO A 68 1.49 -4.26 13.78
N PRO A 69 0.97 -4.92 14.83
CA PRO A 69 -0.15 -4.49 15.69
C PRO A 69 0.28 -3.56 16.84
N ALA A 70 -0.69 -3.02 17.57
CA ALA A 70 -0.46 -2.38 18.87
C ALA A 70 0.35 -3.30 19.81
N PRO A 71 1.25 -2.77 20.67
CA PRO A 71 1.42 -1.36 21.03
C PRO A 71 2.39 -0.57 20.14
N ARG A 72 2.96 -1.17 19.08
CA ARG A 72 3.93 -0.49 18.20
C ARG A 72 3.27 0.51 17.24
N GLU A 73 2.03 0.24 16.84
CA GLU A 73 1.22 1.18 16.06
C GLU A 73 0.49 2.16 16.98
N HIS A 74 0.74 3.45 16.78
CA HIS A 74 0.09 4.54 17.50
C HIS A 74 -0.93 5.22 16.58
N VAL A 75 -2.20 5.21 16.96
CA VAL A 75 -3.27 5.86 16.20
C VAL A 75 -3.46 7.30 16.70
N LEU A 76 -3.30 8.25 15.79
CA LEU A 76 -3.50 9.67 16.04
C LEU A 76 -4.91 10.06 15.57
N THR A 77 -5.82 10.23 16.53
CA THR A 77 -7.22 10.59 16.28
C THR A 77 -7.55 12.03 16.68
N SER A 78 -6.66 12.69 17.42
CA SER A 78 -6.82 14.08 17.86
C SER A 78 -5.53 14.87 17.62
N PRO A 79 -5.62 16.21 17.52
CA PRO A 79 -4.46 17.08 17.51
C PRO A 79 -3.59 16.84 18.76
N ILE A 80 -2.27 16.87 18.58
CA ILE A 80 -1.28 16.75 19.65
C ILE A 80 -0.16 17.78 19.45
N THR A 81 0.61 18.05 20.51
CA THR A 81 1.72 19.02 20.43
C THR A 81 2.89 18.46 19.62
N VAL A 82 3.80 19.35 19.18
CA VAL A 82 5.03 18.96 18.45
C VAL A 82 5.86 17.97 19.30
N GLU A 83 6.00 18.23 20.60
CA GLU A 83 6.74 17.37 21.53
C GLU A 83 6.08 16.00 21.71
N GLN A 84 4.76 15.96 21.90
CA GLN A 84 4.01 14.70 22.01
C GLN A 84 4.12 13.87 20.73
N LEU A 85 4.03 14.52 19.57
CA LEU A 85 4.17 13.85 18.28
C LEU A 85 5.59 13.33 18.07
N TYR A 86 6.60 14.12 18.41
CA TYR A 86 7.99 13.69 18.35
C TYR A 86 8.25 12.46 19.23
N ASN A 87 7.81 12.49 20.49
CA ASN A 87 7.94 11.36 21.41
C ASN A 87 7.20 10.10 20.90
N THR A 88 6.04 10.29 20.27
CA THR A 88 5.30 9.20 19.62
C THR A 88 6.10 8.59 18.46
N ILE A 89 6.72 9.42 17.62
CA ILE A 89 7.57 8.95 16.51
C ILE A 89 8.77 8.18 17.06
N VAL A 90 9.49 8.73 18.05
CA VAL A 90 10.67 8.10 18.68
C VAL A 90 10.32 6.72 19.26
N ALA A 91 9.20 6.63 19.99
CA ALA A 91 8.73 5.37 20.54
C ALA A 91 8.38 4.35 19.44
N ALA A 92 7.67 4.80 18.40
CA ALA A 92 7.23 3.96 17.29
C ALA A 92 8.38 3.43 16.42
N THR A 93 9.48 4.17 16.31
CA THR A 93 10.67 3.81 15.53
C THR A 93 11.74 3.09 16.35
N GLY A 94 11.46 2.69 17.59
CA GLY A 94 12.41 1.97 18.43
C GLY A 94 13.67 2.78 18.78
N ASN A 95 13.54 4.11 18.89
CA ASN A 95 14.64 5.06 19.13
C ASN A 95 15.71 5.12 18.03
N ASP A 96 15.45 4.65 16.80
CA ASP A 96 16.38 4.88 15.68
C ASP A 96 16.29 6.34 15.20
N PRO A 97 17.36 7.16 15.37
CA PRO A 97 17.36 8.57 14.98
C PRO A 97 17.11 8.78 13.48
N THR A 98 17.56 7.85 12.64
CA THR A 98 17.43 7.94 11.18
C THR A 98 15.97 7.77 10.77
N MET A 99 15.28 6.79 11.36
CA MET A 99 13.87 6.51 11.11
C MET A 99 12.94 7.58 11.69
N VAL A 100 13.32 8.23 12.80
CA VAL A 100 12.61 9.41 13.32
C VAL A 100 12.55 10.51 12.27
N MET A 101 13.69 10.82 11.63
CA MET A 101 13.76 11.85 10.59
C MET A 101 13.02 11.44 9.31
N LEU A 102 13.19 10.19 8.86
CA LEU A 102 12.46 9.67 7.70
C LEU A 102 10.93 9.76 7.91
N THR A 103 10.45 9.39 9.09
CA THR A 103 9.02 9.45 9.43
C THR A 103 8.52 10.90 9.39
N GLN A 104 9.28 11.85 9.95
CA GLN A 104 8.96 13.27 9.88
C GLN A 104 8.90 13.79 8.42
N GLU A 105 9.85 13.39 7.56
CA GLU A 105 9.85 13.75 6.13
C GLU A 105 8.60 13.20 5.41
N ILE A 106 8.27 11.93 5.62
CA ILE A 106 7.10 11.30 5.00
C ILE A 106 5.80 11.99 5.44
N LEU A 107 5.67 12.36 6.72
CA LEU A 107 4.52 13.12 7.21
C LEU A 107 4.36 14.47 6.50
N VAL A 108 5.48 15.16 6.26
CA VAL A 108 5.50 16.43 5.52
C VAL A 108 5.01 16.24 4.09
N PHE A 109 5.45 15.19 3.41
CA PHE A 109 5.03 14.87 2.04
C PHE A 109 3.58 14.39 1.96
N LEU A 110 3.14 13.54 2.89
CA LEU A 110 1.75 13.10 3.00
C LEU A 110 0.80 14.29 3.11
N HIS A 111 1.08 15.22 4.03
CA HIS A 111 0.31 16.45 4.13
C HIS A 111 0.28 17.24 2.81
N THR A 112 1.42 17.34 2.14
CA THR A 112 1.51 18.06 0.85
C THR A 112 0.59 17.42 -0.17
N PHE A 113 0.65 16.10 -0.35
CA PHE A 113 -0.21 15.38 -1.29
C PHE A 113 -1.69 15.41 -0.92
N ILE A 114 -2.02 15.31 0.37
CA ILE A 114 -3.40 15.43 0.88
C ILE A 114 -3.98 16.81 0.53
N SER A 115 -3.14 17.84 0.52
CA SER A 115 -3.56 19.21 0.20
C SER A 115 -3.61 19.48 -1.31
N THR A 116 -2.68 18.94 -2.10
CA THR A 116 -2.56 19.23 -3.54
C THR A 116 -3.27 18.22 -4.44
N GLU A 117 -3.33 16.97 -4.02
CA GLU A 117 -3.82 15.81 -4.79
C GLU A 117 -4.67 14.87 -3.90
N PRO A 118 -5.79 15.33 -3.33
CA PRO A 118 -6.60 14.56 -2.37
C PRO A 118 -7.12 13.24 -2.94
N GLN A 119 -7.23 13.11 -4.27
CA GLN A 119 -7.61 11.88 -4.97
C GLN A 119 -6.66 10.71 -4.67
N LEU A 120 -5.40 10.97 -4.34
CA LEU A 120 -4.42 9.92 -3.97
C LEU A 120 -4.81 9.20 -2.68
N PHE A 121 -5.70 9.79 -1.87
CA PHE A 121 -6.20 9.25 -0.60
C PHE A 121 -7.69 8.86 -0.67
N ALA A 122 -8.25 8.83 -1.88
CA ALA A 122 -9.60 8.35 -2.10
C ALA A 122 -9.71 6.89 -1.63
N GLY A 123 -10.76 6.62 -0.84
CA GLY A 123 -11.00 5.28 -0.31
C GLY A 123 -10.02 4.81 0.77
N MET A 124 -9.21 5.70 1.34
CA MET A 124 -8.40 5.42 2.53
C MET A 124 -8.96 6.21 3.70
N ILE A 125 -9.31 5.57 4.82
CA ILE A 125 -9.71 6.29 6.04
C ILE A 125 -8.50 6.51 6.93
N ARG A 126 -7.67 5.48 7.07
CA ARG A 126 -6.46 5.52 7.88
C ARG A 126 -5.20 5.51 7.02
N ILE A 127 -4.33 6.48 7.24
CA ILE A 127 -3.02 6.62 6.60
C ILE A 127 -1.98 6.02 7.55
N ARG A 128 -1.49 4.82 7.22
CA ARG A 128 -0.54 4.08 8.05
C ARG A 128 0.90 4.34 7.61
N VAL A 129 1.58 5.29 8.26
CA VAL A 129 2.92 5.74 7.86
C VAL A 129 3.93 4.59 7.90
N GLY A 130 3.89 3.74 8.94
CA GLY A 130 4.79 2.60 9.05
C GLY A 130 4.62 1.59 7.91
N LEU A 131 3.37 1.27 7.52
CA LEU A 131 3.12 0.37 6.39
C LEU A 131 3.51 1.01 5.06
N ILE A 132 3.29 2.32 4.89
CA ILE A 132 3.76 3.04 3.70
C ILE A 132 5.28 2.90 3.55
N ILE A 133 6.04 3.06 4.64
CA ILE A 133 7.49 2.86 4.62
C ILE A 133 7.86 1.42 4.22
N GLN A 134 7.17 0.41 4.76
CA GLN A 134 7.40 -0.99 4.39
C GLN A 134 7.09 -1.26 2.91
N VAL A 135 6.04 -0.64 2.39
CA VAL A 135 5.70 -0.72 0.96
C VAL A 135 6.77 -0.04 0.10
N MET A 136 7.30 1.10 0.52
CA MET A 136 8.42 1.77 -0.16
C MET A 136 9.68 0.89 -0.19
N LEU A 137 10.00 0.21 0.92
CA LEU A 137 11.10 -0.77 0.97
C LEU A 137 10.84 -1.94 -0.01
N GLY A 138 9.65 -2.54 0.02
CA GLY A 138 9.29 -3.63 -0.88
C GLY A 138 9.35 -3.22 -2.37
N GLU A 139 8.98 -1.98 -2.67
CA GLU A 139 9.07 -1.40 -4.01
C GLU A 139 10.52 -1.26 -4.49
N LEU A 140 11.39 -0.75 -3.62
CA LEU A 140 12.82 -0.61 -3.90
C LEU A 140 13.48 -1.98 -4.08
N LYS A 141 13.20 -2.94 -3.18
CA LYS A 141 13.74 -4.31 -3.26
C LYS A 141 13.47 -4.93 -4.62
N ARG A 142 12.23 -4.83 -5.10
CA ARG A 142 11.86 -5.36 -6.43
C ARG A 142 12.51 -4.59 -7.56
N THR A 143 12.60 -3.26 -7.45
CA THR A 143 13.18 -2.41 -8.50
C THR A 143 14.69 -2.60 -8.64
N LEU A 144 15.38 -2.86 -7.52
CA LEU A 144 16.84 -2.99 -7.46
C LEU A 144 17.33 -4.44 -7.47
N GLN A 145 16.43 -5.42 -7.33
CA GLN A 145 16.77 -6.84 -7.15
C GLN A 145 17.80 -7.07 -6.02
N SER A 146 17.75 -6.23 -4.97
CA SER A 146 18.72 -6.20 -3.87
C SER A 146 18.34 -7.12 -2.71
N SER A 147 19.32 -7.40 -1.83
CA SER A 147 19.06 -8.06 -0.54
C SER A 147 18.27 -7.14 0.41
N ASP A 148 17.71 -7.71 1.49
CA ASP A 148 16.88 -6.95 2.43
C ASP A 148 17.67 -5.85 3.19
N GLU A 149 18.89 -6.16 3.64
CA GLU A 149 19.74 -5.20 4.36
C GLU A 149 20.16 -4.04 3.45
N ASP A 150 20.57 -4.35 2.22
CA ASP A 150 20.93 -3.32 1.25
C ASP A 150 19.75 -2.39 0.96
N THR A 151 18.52 -2.90 0.92
CA THR A 151 17.34 -2.13 0.52
C THR A 151 17.01 -1.00 1.50
N ALA A 152 17.16 -1.26 2.81
CA ALA A 152 16.95 -0.23 3.83
C ALA A 152 17.97 0.91 3.70
N ASP A 153 19.24 0.56 3.46
CA ASP A 153 20.29 1.55 3.21
C ASP A 153 20.03 2.38 1.95
N HIS A 154 19.52 1.76 0.88
CA HIS A 154 19.11 2.50 -0.32
C HIS A 154 18.00 3.51 -0.01
N LEU A 155 16.95 3.11 0.71
CA LEU A 155 15.86 4.01 1.09
C LEU A 155 16.37 5.20 1.91
N LEU A 156 17.23 4.94 2.90
CA LEU A 156 17.78 5.97 3.78
C LEU A 156 18.77 6.90 3.07
N ASN A 157 19.32 6.49 1.92
CA ASN A 157 20.18 7.32 1.09
C ASN A 157 19.44 8.11 0.00
N LEU A 158 18.14 7.89 -0.20
CA LEU A 158 17.35 8.70 -1.13
C LEU A 158 17.30 10.16 -0.67
N SER A 159 17.41 11.09 -1.62
CA SER A 159 17.16 12.50 -1.38
C SER A 159 15.71 12.76 -0.97
N PRO A 160 15.40 13.89 -0.33
CA PRO A 160 14.02 14.26 -0.01
C PRO A 160 13.10 14.30 -1.24
N TYR A 161 13.62 14.64 -2.41
CA TYR A 161 12.86 14.61 -3.66
C TYR A 161 12.53 13.18 -4.10
N GLU A 162 13.51 12.29 -4.09
CA GLU A 162 13.32 10.88 -4.46
C GLU A 162 12.36 10.17 -3.50
N ILE A 163 12.42 10.45 -2.19
CA ILE A 163 11.43 9.94 -1.22
C ILE A 163 10.02 10.43 -1.57
N LYS A 164 9.87 11.72 -1.86
CA LYS A 164 8.59 12.29 -2.26
C LYS A 164 8.05 11.62 -3.52
N CYS A 165 8.89 11.42 -4.53
CA CYS A 165 8.52 10.75 -5.78
C CYS A 165 8.14 9.28 -5.57
N LEU A 166 8.95 8.53 -4.81
CA LEU A 166 8.64 7.14 -4.45
C LEU A 166 7.31 7.06 -3.70
N LEU A 167 7.06 7.96 -2.74
CA LEU A 167 5.78 8.04 -2.04
C LEU A 167 4.61 8.31 -2.99
N HIS A 168 4.76 9.23 -3.95
CA HIS A 168 3.72 9.52 -4.96
C HIS A 168 3.39 8.28 -5.81
N ILE A 169 4.41 7.50 -6.19
CA ILE A 169 4.23 6.27 -6.96
C ILE A 169 3.45 5.22 -6.17
N ILE A 170 3.80 5.03 -4.90
CA ILE A 170 3.06 4.12 -4.01
C ILE A 170 1.61 4.57 -3.84
N LEU A 171 1.37 5.87 -3.65
CA LEU A 171 0.02 6.40 -3.39
C LEU A 171 -0.85 6.53 -4.63
N SER A 172 -0.27 6.75 -5.81
CA SER A 172 -1.05 6.74 -7.06
C SER A 172 -1.38 5.31 -7.46
N GLY A 173 -0.42 4.40 -7.27
CA GLY A 173 -0.38 3.03 -7.80
C GLY A 173 -0.92 2.89 -9.23
N LYS A 174 -0.73 3.95 -10.03
CA LYS A 174 -0.59 3.83 -11.48
C LYS A 174 0.74 3.13 -11.71
N GLU A 175 0.72 2.02 -12.45
CA GLU A 175 1.96 1.36 -12.90
C GLU A 175 2.34 1.87 -14.29
N PHE A 176 3.63 1.71 -14.62
CA PHE A 176 4.25 2.06 -15.89
C PHE A 176 3.45 1.51 -17.07
N GLY A 177 2.71 2.37 -17.75
CA GLY A 177 1.99 2.00 -18.96
C GLY A 177 2.89 2.21 -20.17
N ILE A 178 3.52 1.14 -20.65
CA ILE A 178 3.81 1.04 -22.08
C ILE A 178 2.45 1.21 -22.77
N THR A 179 2.39 2.22 -23.63
CA THR A 179 1.20 2.63 -24.38
C THR A 179 0.74 1.52 -25.31
N GLU A 180 -0.51 1.08 -25.16
CA GLU A 180 -1.25 0.56 -26.31
C GLU A 180 -2.62 1.24 -26.41
N HIS A 181 -2.77 1.96 -27.53
CA HIS A 181 -3.98 2.39 -28.22
C HIS A 181 -5.27 2.44 -27.40
N SER A 182 -5.43 3.50 -26.62
CA SER A 182 -6.75 4.00 -26.21
C SER A 182 -6.87 5.45 -26.65
N THR A 183 -7.71 5.71 -27.66
CA THR A 183 -8.05 7.03 -28.19
C THR A 183 -8.82 7.85 -27.14
N LYS A 184 -8.14 8.42 -26.14
CA LYS A 184 -8.70 9.36 -25.13
C LYS A 184 -7.67 10.43 -24.71
N PRO A 185 -8.12 11.60 -24.19
CA PRO A 185 -7.59 12.92 -24.56
C PRO A 185 -6.28 13.33 -23.85
N ALA A 186 -5.56 14.25 -24.49
CA ALA A 186 -4.19 14.70 -24.24
C ALA A 186 -3.79 15.17 -22.82
N ALA A 187 -4.73 15.29 -21.87
CA ALA A 187 -4.43 15.76 -20.51
C ALA A 187 -3.83 14.68 -19.60
N GLU A 188 -4.19 13.39 -19.76
CA GLU A 188 -3.70 12.29 -18.91
C GLU A 188 -2.30 11.80 -19.32
N PHE A 189 -1.91 11.99 -20.58
CA PHE A 189 -0.58 11.62 -21.10
C PHE A 189 0.56 12.46 -20.51
N ALA A 190 0.31 13.72 -20.16
CA ALA A 190 1.32 14.59 -19.57
C ALA A 190 1.79 14.08 -18.20
N ASP A 191 0.88 13.55 -17.40
CA ASP A 191 1.12 13.11 -16.03
C ASP A 191 1.90 11.78 -15.98
N LEU A 192 1.58 10.85 -16.88
CA LEU A 192 2.34 9.60 -17.07
C LEU A 192 3.79 9.87 -17.49
N SER A 193 4.01 10.82 -18.43
CA SER A 193 5.36 11.20 -18.87
C SER A 193 6.21 11.84 -17.77
N LYS A 194 5.58 12.45 -16.75
CA LYS A 194 6.27 13.05 -15.60
C LYS A 194 6.68 11.97 -14.60
N GLN A 195 5.79 11.03 -14.28
CA GLN A 195 6.09 9.90 -13.39
C GLN A 195 7.17 8.98 -13.95
N GLU A 196 7.16 8.71 -15.26
CA GLU A 196 8.22 7.94 -15.93
C GLU A 196 9.57 8.67 -15.90
N ARG A 197 9.57 10.00 -16.06
CA ARG A 197 10.79 10.81 -15.88
C ARG A 197 11.28 10.77 -14.43
N ASP A 198 10.40 10.93 -13.46
CA ASP A 198 10.74 10.90 -12.03
C ASP A 198 11.30 9.54 -11.62
N MET A 199 10.77 8.43 -12.14
CA MET A 199 11.34 7.10 -11.91
C MET A 199 12.62 6.81 -12.67
N ARG A 200 12.79 7.37 -13.87
CA ARG A 200 14.08 7.33 -14.56
C ARG A 200 15.13 8.13 -13.79
N ILE A 201 14.76 9.27 -13.20
CA ILE A 201 15.63 10.06 -12.31
C ILE A 201 15.97 9.22 -11.08
N ILE A 202 15.00 8.69 -10.35
CA ILE A 202 15.25 7.81 -9.18
C ILE A 202 16.14 6.63 -9.58
N ARG A 203 15.85 5.93 -10.68
CA ARG A 203 16.63 4.78 -11.14
C ARG A 203 18.05 5.16 -11.56
N ASN A 204 18.23 6.29 -12.23
CA ASN A 204 19.54 6.76 -12.68
C ASN A 204 20.38 7.31 -11.53
N GLU A 205 19.77 8.05 -10.59
CA GLU A 205 20.45 8.59 -9.41
C GLU A 205 20.80 7.50 -8.40
N ILE A 206 19.95 6.47 -8.21
CA ILE A 206 20.31 5.29 -7.42
C ILE A 206 21.48 4.54 -8.08
N LYS A 207 21.47 4.35 -9.41
CA LYS A 207 22.61 3.75 -10.13
C LYS A 207 23.89 4.58 -9.93
N GLU A 208 23.82 5.90 -10.03
CA GLU A 208 24.97 6.78 -9.80
C GLU A 208 25.44 6.77 -8.33
N ALA A 209 24.53 6.68 -7.36
CA ALA A 209 24.86 6.55 -5.94
C ALA A 209 25.54 5.21 -5.62
N SER A 210 25.10 4.11 -6.26
CA SER A 210 25.76 2.79 -6.14
C SER A 210 27.16 2.77 -6.77
N THR A 211 27.44 3.57 -7.80
CA THR A 211 28.79 3.62 -8.43
C THR A 211 29.87 4.31 -7.59
N LYS A 212 29.51 5.05 -6.53
CA LYS A 212 30.48 5.77 -5.68
C LYS A 212 30.96 5.00 -4.43
N LYS A 213 30.51 3.76 -4.21
CA LYS A 213 31.09 2.83 -3.23
C LYS A 213 31.24 1.43 -3.82
N LEU A 214 32.50 1.03 -3.98
CA LEU A 214 33.01 -0.28 -4.40
C LEU A 214 32.60 -0.77 -5.79
N SER A 215 33.64 -1.09 -6.56
CA SER A 215 33.62 -1.80 -7.84
C SER A 215 32.71 -3.03 -7.82
N VAL A 216 31.54 -2.93 -8.44
CA VAL A 216 30.81 -4.07 -8.98
C VAL A 216 30.77 -3.89 -10.49
N HIS A 217 31.54 -4.74 -11.19
CA HIS A 217 31.47 -4.87 -12.63
C HIS A 217 30.06 -5.36 -13.00
N LEU A 218 29.17 -4.44 -13.35
CA LEU A 218 27.87 -4.75 -13.92
C LEU A 218 28.09 -4.99 -15.41
N ASN A 219 28.20 -6.26 -15.80
CA ASN A 219 28.28 -6.68 -17.19
C ASN A 219 26.89 -6.50 -17.83
N TRP A 220 26.62 -5.31 -18.37
CA TRP A 220 25.53 -5.09 -19.31
C TRP A 220 26.03 -5.53 -20.68
N GLY A 221 25.82 -6.79 -21.02
CA GLY A 221 26.12 -7.30 -22.36
C GLY A 221 25.21 -6.63 -23.39
N ASP A 222 25.81 -5.74 -24.18
CA ASP A 222 25.29 -5.28 -25.47
C ASP A 222 25.06 -6.49 -26.38
N HIS A 223 23.81 -6.74 -26.75
CA HIS A 223 23.34 -7.20 -28.08
C HIS A 223 21.84 -7.57 -27.97
N PRO A 224 20.92 -6.83 -28.60
CA PRO A 224 19.59 -7.37 -28.86
C PRO A 224 19.70 -8.30 -30.08
N SER A 225 19.47 -9.59 -29.89
CA SER A 225 18.96 -10.45 -30.95
C SER A 225 17.52 -10.05 -31.21
N GLU A 226 17.22 -9.65 -32.44
CA GLU A 226 15.98 -9.02 -32.92
C GLU A 226 14.74 -9.95 -32.94
N ASP A 227 14.61 -10.91 -32.01
CA ASP A 227 13.51 -11.90 -32.03
C ASP A 227 12.74 -12.09 -30.69
N ASP A 228 12.98 -11.28 -29.65
CA ASP A 228 12.21 -11.33 -28.40
C ASP A 228 11.30 -10.08 -28.25
N ASP A 229 10.28 -9.99 -29.11
CA ASP A 229 9.19 -9.02 -28.97
C ASP A 229 8.14 -9.51 -27.94
N ASP A 230 7.85 -8.67 -26.94
CA ASP A 230 6.51 -8.42 -26.37
C ASP A 230 5.82 -9.31 -25.28
N ASP A 231 6.51 -9.87 -24.26
CA ASP A 231 5.76 -10.45 -23.09
C ASP A 231 6.36 -10.29 -21.67
N VAL A 232 7.55 -9.70 -21.51
CA VAL A 232 8.21 -9.62 -20.18
C VAL A 232 7.62 -8.51 -19.28
N GLY A 233 6.77 -7.63 -19.81
CA GLY A 233 6.21 -6.47 -19.09
C GLY A 233 4.80 -6.63 -18.51
N LYS A 234 4.07 -7.73 -18.82
CA LYS A 234 2.65 -7.91 -18.45
C LYS A 234 2.43 -8.79 -17.23
N HIS A 235 3.40 -9.64 -16.88
CA HIS A 235 3.30 -10.55 -15.73
C HIS A 235 3.65 -9.84 -14.42
N GLY A 236 2.76 -9.94 -13.42
CA GLY A 236 2.94 -9.41 -12.07
C GLY A 236 2.29 -8.05 -11.80
N GLN A 237 1.65 -7.43 -12.79
CA GLN A 237 1.08 -6.08 -12.69
C GLN A 237 -0.10 -6.03 -11.70
N TRP A 238 -1.04 -6.96 -11.83
CA TRP A 238 -2.27 -6.92 -11.02
C TRP A 238 -2.00 -7.39 -9.61
N ILE A 239 -1.14 -8.37 -9.42
CA ILE A 239 -0.72 -8.79 -8.08
C ILE A 239 0.05 -7.68 -7.36
N ARG A 240 0.90 -6.91 -8.07
CA ARG A 240 1.59 -5.75 -7.49
C ARG A 240 0.59 -4.70 -7.05
N ARG A 241 -0.36 -4.30 -7.90
CA ARG A 241 -1.42 -3.34 -7.53
C ARG A 241 -2.22 -3.80 -6.31
N ARG A 242 -2.61 -5.08 -6.28
CA ARG A 242 -3.34 -5.68 -5.13
C ARG A 242 -2.51 -5.66 -3.84
N ARG A 243 -1.21 -5.91 -3.92
CA ARG A 243 -0.31 -5.78 -2.75
C ARG A 243 -0.24 -4.34 -2.24
N LEU A 244 -0.08 -3.37 -3.13
CA LEU A 244 -0.03 -1.95 -2.77
C LEU A 244 -1.33 -1.49 -2.11
N ASP A 245 -2.47 -1.68 -2.79
CA ASP A 245 -3.76 -1.24 -2.27
C ASP A 245 -4.15 -2.02 -1.01
N GLY A 246 -3.78 -3.30 -0.93
CA GLY A 246 -3.95 -4.14 0.25
C GLY A 246 -3.18 -3.60 1.45
N ALA A 247 -1.90 -3.29 1.28
CA ALA A 247 -1.06 -2.73 2.33
C ALA A 247 -1.56 -1.35 2.80
N LEU A 248 -2.09 -0.53 1.89
CA LEU A 248 -2.65 0.79 2.18
C LEU A 248 -4.08 0.75 2.73
N ASN A 249 -4.74 -0.43 2.75
CA ASN A 249 -6.19 -0.57 2.97
C ASN A 249 -7.01 0.37 2.10
N ARG A 250 -6.61 0.55 0.84
CA ARG A 250 -7.36 1.36 -0.12
C ARG A 250 -8.55 0.55 -0.61
N VAL A 251 -9.74 1.15 -0.57
CA VAL A 251 -10.96 0.58 -1.14
C VAL A 251 -11.54 1.50 -2.23
N PRO A 252 -12.47 1.03 -3.07
CA PRO A 252 -13.15 1.91 -4.02
C PRO A 252 -13.93 3.05 -3.35
N VAL A 253 -14.18 4.13 -4.10
CA VAL A 253 -15.00 5.24 -3.61
C VAL A 253 -16.43 4.75 -3.35
N ARG A 254 -17.05 5.21 -2.26
CA ARG A 254 -18.37 4.76 -1.76
C ARG A 254 -18.43 3.32 -1.24
N PHE A 255 -17.31 2.60 -1.19
CA PHE A 255 -17.28 1.22 -0.70
C PHE A 255 -17.97 1.04 0.65
N TYR A 256 -17.62 1.85 1.65
CA TYR A 256 -18.20 1.73 2.99
C TYR A 256 -19.71 1.95 2.99
N GLY A 257 -20.21 2.98 2.31
CA GLY A 257 -21.65 3.22 2.20
C GLY A 257 -22.39 2.09 1.47
N GLN A 258 -21.77 1.50 0.45
CA GLN A 258 -22.34 0.34 -0.25
C GLN A 258 -22.38 -0.91 0.63
N VAL A 259 -21.35 -1.14 1.45
CA VAL A 259 -21.33 -2.25 2.43
C VAL A 259 -22.44 -2.04 3.47
N TRP A 260 -22.64 -0.81 3.95
CA TRP A 260 -23.73 -0.47 4.86
C TRP A 260 -25.10 -0.82 4.26
N GLN A 261 -25.37 -0.38 3.02
CA GLN A 261 -26.63 -0.68 2.32
C GLN A 261 -26.81 -2.18 2.04
N THR A 262 -25.70 -2.91 1.84
CA THR A 262 -25.72 -4.36 1.65
C THR A 262 -26.08 -5.08 2.96
N LEU A 263 -25.59 -4.60 4.10
CA LEU A 263 -25.94 -5.16 5.41
C LEU A 263 -27.42 -4.99 5.77
N GLU A 264 -28.12 -4.00 5.20
CA GLU A 264 -29.58 -3.92 5.34
C GLU A 264 -30.32 -5.07 4.67
N LYS A 265 -29.63 -5.85 3.82
CA LYS A 265 -30.20 -6.93 3.01
C LYS A 265 -29.71 -8.32 3.39
N CYS A 266 -28.87 -8.47 4.41
CA CYS A 266 -28.44 -9.77 4.91
C CYS A 266 -28.34 -9.82 6.44
N LYS A 267 -28.21 -11.01 7.04
CA LYS A 267 -27.94 -11.11 8.50
C LYS A 267 -26.56 -10.58 8.87
N GLY A 268 -25.61 -10.70 7.97
CA GLY A 268 -24.28 -10.13 8.12
C GLY A 268 -23.32 -10.52 7.01
N ILE A 269 -22.18 -9.84 7.00
CA ILE A 269 -21.05 -10.12 6.11
C ILE A 269 -19.88 -10.60 6.97
N LYS A 270 -19.40 -11.81 6.70
CA LYS A 270 -18.23 -12.38 7.38
C LYS A 270 -16.97 -12.15 6.55
N ILE A 271 -15.96 -11.59 7.21
CA ILE A 271 -14.60 -11.39 6.68
C ILE A 271 -13.63 -11.94 7.73
N ALA A 272 -12.88 -12.95 7.34
CA ALA A 272 -12.00 -13.75 8.17
C ALA A 272 -12.74 -14.31 9.41
N ASP A 273 -12.28 -13.93 10.60
CA ASP A 273 -12.87 -14.28 11.89
C ASP A 273 -13.89 -13.25 12.40
N TYR A 274 -14.16 -12.19 11.62
CA TYR A 274 -15.01 -11.07 12.01
C TYR A 274 -16.32 -11.07 11.24
N ILE A 275 -17.44 -10.78 11.94
CA ILE A 275 -18.77 -10.69 11.33
C ILE A 275 -19.31 -9.27 11.53
N LEU A 276 -19.60 -8.61 10.41
CA LEU A 276 -20.35 -7.38 10.36
C LEU A 276 -21.84 -7.74 10.36
N TYR A 277 -22.48 -7.67 11.52
CA TYR A 277 -23.92 -7.92 11.64
C TYR A 277 -24.76 -6.76 11.14
N ASN A 278 -25.98 -7.05 10.67
CA ASN A 278 -26.93 -6.02 10.25
C ASN A 278 -27.34 -5.05 11.36
N SER A 279 -27.22 -5.42 12.64
CA SER A 279 -27.49 -4.53 13.77
C SER A 279 -26.65 -3.24 13.72
N LEU A 280 -25.50 -3.27 13.06
CA LEU A 280 -24.66 -2.09 12.85
C LEU A 280 -25.37 -0.99 12.05
N THR A 281 -26.31 -1.33 11.16
CA THR A 281 -27.08 -0.33 10.39
C THR A 281 -28.13 0.38 11.24
N GLN A 282 -28.53 -0.22 12.37
CA GLN A 282 -29.43 0.40 13.34
C GLN A 282 -28.67 1.31 14.33
N GLU A 283 -27.39 1.02 14.57
CA GLU A 283 -26.54 1.77 15.51
C GLU A 283 -25.77 2.94 14.88
N MET A 284 -25.54 2.89 13.57
CA MET A 284 -24.66 3.83 12.84
C MET A 284 -25.22 4.15 11.46
N THR A 285 -25.00 5.37 10.98
CA THR A 285 -25.46 5.78 9.64
C THR A 285 -24.43 5.47 8.54
N GLN A 286 -24.89 5.46 7.29
CA GLN A 286 -24.11 5.07 6.10
C GLN A 286 -22.77 5.82 5.94
N GLU A 287 -22.76 7.12 6.23
CA GLU A 287 -21.60 7.99 6.00
C GLU A 287 -20.83 8.30 7.30
N GLU A 288 -21.14 7.60 8.40
CA GLU A 288 -20.41 7.73 9.65
C GLU A 288 -19.05 7.02 9.61
N ILE A 289 -17.99 7.75 9.98
CA ILE A 289 -16.63 7.20 10.11
C ILE A 289 -16.60 5.98 11.04
N LYS A 290 -17.44 5.97 12.09
CA LYS A 290 -17.50 4.86 13.05
C LYS A 290 -17.87 3.53 12.38
N PHE A 291 -18.82 3.54 11.44
CA PHE A 291 -19.18 2.35 10.67
C PHE A 291 -18.02 1.92 9.77
N ALA A 292 -17.43 2.88 9.06
CA ALA A 292 -16.34 2.59 8.15
C ALA A 292 -15.09 2.04 8.86
N LEU A 293 -14.83 2.46 10.11
CA LEU A 293 -13.79 1.89 10.97
C LEU A 293 -14.08 0.43 11.36
N ARG A 294 -15.35 0.01 11.51
CA ARG A 294 -15.71 -1.40 11.76
C ARG A 294 -15.44 -2.27 10.55
N VAL A 295 -15.77 -1.77 9.35
CA VAL A 295 -15.44 -2.46 8.09
C VAL A 295 -13.93 -2.55 7.91
N GLU A 296 -13.19 -1.47 8.21
CA GLU A 296 -11.73 -1.49 8.15
C GLU A 296 -11.11 -2.46 9.17
N GLU A 297 -11.67 -2.56 10.38
CA GLU A 297 -11.25 -3.56 11.38
C GLU A 297 -11.41 -4.98 10.85
N ALA A 298 -12.53 -5.28 10.20
CA ALA A 298 -12.77 -6.58 9.57
C ALA A 298 -11.73 -6.86 8.46
N LEU A 299 -11.46 -5.90 7.56
CA LEU A 299 -10.45 -6.04 6.51
C LEU A 299 -9.03 -6.20 7.07
N ASN A 300 -8.71 -5.59 8.22
CA ASN A 300 -7.41 -5.74 8.87
C ASN A 300 -7.18 -7.13 9.46
N ARG A 301 -8.23 -7.93 9.68
CA ARG A 301 -8.09 -9.34 10.08
C ARG A 301 -7.49 -10.20 8.99
N VAL A 302 -7.56 -9.75 7.74
CA VAL A 302 -6.97 -10.45 6.59
C VAL A 302 -5.45 -10.19 6.56
N PRO A 303 -4.58 -11.19 6.75
CA PRO A 303 -3.15 -10.97 6.96
C PRO A 303 -2.40 -10.62 5.66
N PHE A 304 -2.74 -11.28 4.55
CA PHE A 304 -2.07 -11.10 3.27
C PHE A 304 -2.66 -9.93 2.50
N THR A 305 -1.80 -9.03 2.01
CA THR A 305 -2.21 -7.77 1.35
C THR A 305 -2.96 -8.01 0.05
N GLU A 306 -2.45 -8.89 -0.81
CA GLU A 306 -3.08 -9.26 -2.08
C GLU A 306 -4.44 -9.94 -1.88
N TYR A 307 -4.55 -10.79 -0.85
CA TYR A 307 -5.80 -11.45 -0.51
C TYR A 307 -6.83 -10.47 0.05
N ARG A 308 -6.40 -9.51 0.88
CA ARG A 308 -7.26 -8.42 1.36
C ARG A 308 -7.89 -7.66 0.20
N GLN A 309 -7.18 -7.44 -0.90
CA GLN A 309 -7.77 -6.80 -2.08
C GLN A 309 -8.77 -7.70 -2.83
N LEU A 310 -8.54 -9.01 -2.94
CA LEU A 310 -9.56 -9.90 -3.48
C LEU A 310 -10.84 -9.92 -2.62
N ILE A 311 -10.71 -9.83 -1.29
CA ILE A 311 -11.85 -9.68 -0.38
C ILE A 311 -12.60 -8.36 -0.67
N VAL A 312 -11.89 -7.25 -0.86
CA VAL A 312 -12.49 -5.96 -1.24
C VAL A 312 -13.20 -6.05 -2.59
N GLU A 313 -12.56 -6.62 -3.61
CA GLU A 313 -13.15 -6.82 -4.94
C GLU A 313 -14.42 -7.70 -4.86
N ALA A 314 -14.38 -8.82 -4.14
CA ALA A 314 -15.53 -9.68 -3.93
C ALA A 314 -16.67 -8.97 -3.18
N CYS A 315 -16.35 -8.17 -2.16
CA CYS A 315 -17.32 -7.31 -1.48
C CYS A 315 -18.00 -6.33 -2.45
N VAL A 316 -17.24 -5.71 -3.36
CA VAL A 316 -17.79 -4.80 -4.37
C VAL A 316 -18.78 -5.50 -5.31
N ILE A 317 -18.51 -6.75 -5.67
CA ILE A 317 -19.44 -7.55 -6.48
C ILE A 317 -20.69 -7.92 -5.69
N LEU A 318 -20.53 -8.36 -4.45
CA LEU A 318 -21.66 -8.61 -3.55
C LEU A 318 -22.54 -7.36 -3.41
N THR A 319 -21.94 -6.19 -3.14
CA THR A 319 -22.70 -4.94 -2.99
C THR A 319 -23.37 -4.53 -4.29
N SER A 320 -22.72 -4.72 -5.44
CA SER A 320 -23.32 -4.44 -6.75
C SER A 320 -24.56 -5.31 -7.02
N ILE A 321 -24.50 -6.60 -6.67
CA ILE A 321 -25.66 -7.51 -6.77
C ILE A 321 -26.77 -7.07 -5.81
N ALA A 322 -26.42 -6.80 -4.55
CA ALA A 322 -27.36 -6.39 -3.52
C ALA A 322 -28.10 -5.10 -3.90
N LEU A 323 -27.41 -4.13 -4.50
CA LEU A 323 -27.98 -2.84 -4.89
C LEU A 323 -28.70 -2.88 -6.24
N GLY A 324 -28.38 -3.84 -7.11
CA GLY A 324 -28.96 -3.95 -8.45
C GLY A 324 -30.43 -4.41 -8.47
N ASP A 325 -30.87 -5.21 -7.49
CA ASP A 325 -32.26 -5.66 -7.38
C ASP A 325 -32.75 -5.57 -5.93
N THR A 326 -33.82 -4.79 -5.73
CA THR A 326 -34.40 -4.52 -4.41
C THR A 326 -35.11 -5.72 -3.79
N ARG A 327 -35.32 -6.81 -4.55
CA ARG A 327 -36.04 -8.00 -4.09
C ARG A 327 -35.13 -9.01 -3.38
N PHE A 328 -33.82 -8.89 -3.50
CA PHE A 328 -32.91 -9.81 -2.82
C PHE A 328 -32.78 -9.44 -1.34
N HIS A 329 -33.11 -10.41 -0.50
CA HIS A 329 -32.80 -10.43 0.91
C HIS A 329 -32.19 -11.79 1.23
N TRP A 330 -31.05 -11.80 1.90
CA TRP A 330 -30.34 -13.01 2.28
C TRP A 330 -30.52 -13.25 3.78
N ASP A 331 -31.31 -14.26 4.14
CA ASP A 331 -31.53 -14.62 5.54
C ASP A 331 -30.31 -15.34 6.15
N GLU A 332 -29.10 -15.17 5.62
CA GLU A 332 -27.89 -15.85 6.08
C GLU A 332 -26.71 -14.89 6.19
N ILE A 333 -25.68 -15.35 6.90
CA ILE A 333 -24.39 -14.65 6.96
C ILE A 333 -23.58 -15.02 5.72
N ILE A 334 -23.18 -14.02 4.95
CA ILE A 334 -22.44 -14.22 3.70
C ILE A 334 -20.93 -14.21 4.00
N SER A 335 -20.26 -15.33 3.72
CA SER A 335 -18.79 -15.46 3.80
C SER A 335 -18.14 -14.92 2.53
N ILE A 336 -17.31 -13.88 2.64
CA ILE A 336 -16.61 -13.32 1.48
C ILE A 336 -15.49 -14.26 1.01
N GLU A 337 -14.84 -14.97 1.94
CA GLU A 337 -13.87 -16.03 1.63
C GLU A 337 -14.45 -17.10 0.71
N ASP A 338 -15.71 -17.49 0.93
CA ASP A 338 -16.35 -18.53 0.13
C ASP A 338 -16.56 -18.06 -1.32
N ILE A 339 -16.87 -16.76 -1.51
CA ILE A 339 -16.93 -16.13 -2.83
C ILE A 339 -15.56 -16.18 -3.50
N VAL A 340 -14.49 -15.81 -2.79
CA VAL A 340 -13.14 -15.79 -3.37
C VAL A 340 -12.64 -17.19 -3.70
N SER A 341 -12.85 -18.15 -2.80
CA SER A 341 -12.42 -19.54 -2.99
C SER A 341 -13.17 -20.22 -4.13
N THR A 342 -14.49 -20.04 -4.19
CA THR A 342 -15.33 -20.56 -5.28
C THR A 342 -14.95 -19.93 -6.62
N ALA A 343 -14.71 -18.61 -6.66
CA ALA A 343 -14.25 -17.91 -7.86
C ALA A 343 -12.90 -18.45 -8.36
N ASN A 344 -11.94 -18.68 -7.46
CA ASN A 344 -10.66 -19.30 -7.80
C ASN A 344 -10.85 -20.74 -8.34
N GLY A 345 -11.77 -21.52 -7.77
CA GLY A 345 -12.11 -22.85 -8.28
C GLY A 345 -12.66 -22.82 -9.72
N ILE A 346 -13.59 -21.91 -10.00
CA ILE A 346 -14.15 -21.72 -11.36
C ILE A 346 -13.05 -21.27 -12.34
N PHE A 347 -12.20 -20.32 -11.92
CA PHE A 347 -11.04 -19.89 -12.70
C PHE A 347 -10.12 -21.06 -13.05
N LEU A 348 -9.75 -21.89 -12.07
CA LEU A 348 -8.86 -23.04 -12.32
C LEU A 348 -9.47 -24.04 -13.29
N HIS A 349 -10.76 -24.31 -13.19
CA HIS A 349 -11.47 -25.16 -14.15
C HIS A 349 -11.40 -24.60 -15.58
N ASP A 350 -11.67 -23.30 -15.75
CA ASP A 350 -11.57 -22.64 -17.06
C ASP A 350 -10.14 -22.66 -17.61
N GLN A 351 -9.14 -22.48 -16.75
CA GLN A 351 -7.72 -22.54 -17.12
C GLN A 351 -7.32 -23.95 -17.58
N SER A 352 -7.76 -25.00 -16.88
CA SER A 352 -7.53 -26.39 -17.31
C SER A 352 -8.20 -26.67 -18.66
N ALA A 353 -9.43 -26.21 -18.86
CA ALA A 353 -10.19 -26.44 -20.10
C ALA A 353 -9.60 -25.67 -21.30
N SER A 354 -9.01 -24.50 -21.06
CA SER A 354 -8.51 -23.60 -22.11
C SER A 354 -6.99 -23.66 -22.31
N GLY A 355 -6.28 -24.47 -21.53
CA GLY A 355 -4.80 -24.52 -21.56
C GLY A 355 -4.13 -23.22 -21.09
N GLY A 356 -4.74 -22.51 -20.13
CA GLY A 356 -4.26 -21.22 -19.66
C GLY A 356 -3.04 -21.30 -18.71
N ASP A 357 -2.48 -20.16 -18.32
CA ASP A 357 -1.24 -20.09 -17.53
C ASP A 357 -1.29 -20.84 -16.20
N ALA A 358 -2.46 -20.92 -15.55
CA ALA A 358 -2.57 -21.65 -14.28
C ALA A 358 -2.33 -23.17 -14.43
N THR A 359 -2.32 -23.71 -15.65
CA THR A 359 -1.90 -25.11 -15.92
C THR A 359 -0.43 -25.36 -15.56
N LYS A 360 0.40 -24.31 -15.55
CA LYS A 360 1.79 -24.35 -15.06
C LYS A 360 1.87 -24.64 -13.55
N CYS A 361 0.76 -24.49 -12.81
CA CYS A 361 0.70 -24.79 -11.37
C CYS A 361 -0.67 -25.37 -10.93
N CYS A 362 -1.54 -24.55 -10.32
CA CYS A 362 -2.69 -25.02 -9.56
C CYS A 362 -3.70 -25.79 -10.42
N ALA A 363 -3.82 -25.47 -11.71
CA ALA A 363 -4.77 -26.13 -12.61
C ALA A 363 -4.27 -27.51 -13.10
N SER A 364 -3.00 -27.85 -12.86
CA SER A 364 -2.44 -29.21 -13.02
C SER A 364 -2.33 -29.99 -11.70
N GLY A 365 -2.85 -29.44 -10.60
CA GLY A 365 -2.80 -30.07 -9.27
C GLY A 365 -1.57 -29.73 -8.44
N ASN A 366 -0.65 -28.90 -8.94
CA ASN A 366 0.55 -28.48 -8.22
C ASN A 366 0.34 -27.10 -7.56
N PRO A 367 0.37 -26.99 -6.22
CA PRO A 367 0.17 -25.71 -5.55
C PRO A 367 1.35 -24.75 -5.81
N CYS A 368 1.07 -23.49 -6.18
CA CYS A 368 2.11 -22.47 -6.40
C CYS A 368 2.58 -21.73 -5.13
N GLY A 369 2.14 -22.17 -3.94
CA GLY A 369 2.57 -21.59 -2.65
C GLY A 369 2.09 -20.15 -2.40
N SER A 370 1.13 -19.66 -3.16
CA SER A 370 0.55 -18.32 -3.02
C SER A 370 -0.39 -18.21 -1.80
N ALA A 371 -0.62 -16.97 -1.36
CA ALA A 371 -1.37 -16.66 -0.15
C ALA A 371 -2.81 -17.21 -0.17
N ALA A 372 -3.30 -17.65 1.00
CA ALA A 372 -4.69 -18.07 1.25
C ALA A 372 -5.21 -19.19 0.33
N GLY A 373 -4.33 -20.01 -0.26
CA GLY A 373 -4.74 -21.11 -1.15
C GLY A 373 -5.31 -20.66 -2.50
N ILE A 374 -5.15 -19.38 -2.86
CA ILE A 374 -5.60 -18.81 -4.13
C ILE A 374 -4.45 -18.85 -5.12
N CYS A 375 -4.72 -19.21 -6.38
CA CYS A 375 -3.69 -19.33 -7.42
C CYS A 375 -2.98 -17.99 -7.69
N LEU A 376 -1.66 -18.03 -7.89
CA LEU A 376 -0.87 -16.84 -8.25
C LEU A 376 -1.38 -16.16 -9.52
N HIS A 377 -1.76 -16.93 -10.53
CA HIS A 377 -2.31 -16.39 -11.77
C HIS A 377 -3.69 -15.74 -11.58
N PHE A 378 -4.46 -16.16 -10.58
CA PHE A 378 -5.71 -15.47 -10.24
C PHE A 378 -5.43 -14.11 -9.58
N TYR A 379 -4.44 -14.06 -8.67
CA TYR A 379 -3.95 -12.79 -8.11
C TYR A 379 -3.36 -11.85 -9.15
N ASP A 380 -2.89 -12.37 -10.28
CA ASP A 380 -2.35 -11.56 -11.37
C ASP A 380 -3.33 -11.40 -12.55
N SER A 381 -4.57 -11.88 -12.42
CA SER A 381 -5.61 -11.67 -13.42
C SER A 381 -6.17 -10.27 -13.33
N ALA A 382 -6.41 -9.63 -14.48
CA ALA A 382 -7.05 -8.33 -14.55
C ALA A 382 -8.43 -8.34 -13.88
N PRO A 383 -8.90 -7.22 -13.28
CA PRO A 383 -10.25 -7.16 -12.73
C PRO A 383 -11.33 -7.35 -13.80
N SER A 384 -11.17 -6.68 -14.93
CA SER A 384 -12.12 -6.70 -16.05
C SER A 384 -11.74 -7.69 -17.15
N GLY A 385 -12.70 -7.97 -18.03
CA GLY A 385 -12.52 -8.86 -19.19
C GLY A 385 -13.13 -10.23 -18.97
N ARG A 386 -13.13 -11.05 -20.04
CA ARG A 386 -13.75 -12.39 -20.02
C ARG A 386 -13.17 -13.30 -18.94
N PHE A 387 -11.85 -13.26 -18.76
CA PHE A 387 -11.12 -14.03 -17.76
C PHE A 387 -10.71 -13.16 -16.56
N GLY A 388 -11.39 -12.03 -16.35
CA GLY A 388 -11.09 -11.12 -15.25
C GLY A 388 -11.68 -11.56 -13.92
N THR A 389 -11.08 -11.15 -12.80
CA THR A 389 -11.51 -11.56 -11.44
C THR A 389 -12.95 -11.18 -11.14
N ILE A 390 -13.44 -10.03 -11.64
CA ILE A 390 -14.84 -9.60 -11.46
C ILE A 390 -15.82 -10.61 -12.06
N ASN A 391 -15.51 -11.18 -13.23
CA ASN A 391 -16.38 -12.17 -13.85
C ASN A 391 -16.48 -13.43 -12.98
N TYR A 392 -15.36 -13.90 -12.45
CA TYR A 392 -15.32 -15.06 -11.56
C TYR A 392 -16.00 -14.82 -10.22
N PHE A 393 -15.86 -13.62 -9.64
CA PHE A 393 -16.60 -13.25 -8.43
C PHE A 393 -18.11 -13.18 -8.67
N LEU A 394 -18.54 -12.67 -9.83
CA LEU A 394 -19.96 -12.64 -10.21
C LEU A 394 -20.51 -14.06 -10.34
N GLN A 395 -19.82 -14.93 -11.09
CA GLN A 395 -20.22 -16.33 -11.26
C GLN A 395 -20.27 -17.07 -9.91
N SER A 396 -19.25 -16.90 -9.07
CA SER A 396 -19.21 -17.48 -7.74
C SER A 396 -20.37 -17.00 -6.86
N SER A 397 -20.64 -15.68 -6.86
CA SER A 397 -21.75 -15.10 -6.09
C SER A 397 -23.09 -15.69 -6.53
N LEU A 398 -23.31 -15.86 -7.84
CA LEU A 398 -24.51 -16.52 -8.36
C LEU A 398 -24.61 -17.97 -7.89
N VAL A 399 -23.54 -18.75 -7.96
CA VAL A 399 -23.54 -20.15 -7.48
C VAL A 399 -23.94 -20.22 -6.01
N ILE A 400 -23.33 -19.39 -5.16
CA ILE A 400 -23.61 -19.36 -3.73
C ILE A 400 -25.06 -18.95 -3.47
N PHE A 401 -25.55 -17.88 -4.10
CA PHE A 401 -26.90 -17.38 -3.87
C PHE A 401 -27.99 -18.29 -4.47
N PHE A 402 -27.73 -18.97 -5.60
CA PHE A 402 -28.65 -19.98 -6.12
C PHE A 402 -28.79 -21.18 -5.19
N CYS A 403 -27.72 -21.60 -4.51
CA CYS A 403 -27.81 -22.64 -3.48
C CYS A 403 -28.65 -22.17 -2.28
N LEU A 404 -28.37 -20.96 -1.77
CA LEU A 404 -29.15 -20.39 -0.65
C LEU A 404 -30.64 -20.20 -0.96
N LEU A 405 -31.00 -19.90 -2.22
CA LEU A 405 -32.40 -19.79 -2.66
C LEU A 405 -33.11 -21.15 -2.81
N LYS A 406 -32.38 -22.25 -2.96
CA LYS A 406 -32.97 -23.61 -2.96
C LYS A 406 -33.24 -24.08 -1.53
N ASP A 407 -32.36 -23.76 -0.60
CA ASP A 407 -32.47 -24.20 0.79
C ASP A 407 -33.60 -23.47 1.55
N THR A 408 -34.01 -22.28 1.08
CA THR A 408 -35.14 -21.51 1.64
C THR A 408 -36.52 -21.95 1.12
N LYS A 409 -36.59 -22.86 0.15
CA LYS A 409 -37.85 -23.37 -0.43
C LYS A 409 -38.25 -24.78 0.02
N ASN A 410 -37.49 -25.38 0.94
CA ASN A 410 -37.87 -26.57 1.69
C ASN A 410 -38.17 -26.18 3.14
#